data_AF-A0A822EC02-F1
#
_entry.id   AF-A0A822EC02-F1
#
_cell.length_a   1.000
_cell.length_b   1.000
_cell.length_c   1.000
_cell.angle_alpha   90.00
_cell.angle_beta   90.00
_cell.angle_gamma   90.00
#
_symmetry.space_group_name_H-M   'P 1'
#
loop_
_entity.id
_entity.type
_entity.pdbx_description
1 polymer ?
#
loop_
_entity_poly.entity_id
_entity_poly.type
_entity_poly.pdbx_seq_one_letter_code
_entity_poly.pdbx_strand_id
1 'polypeptide(L)'
;NAKKFISQYLDKPEEIDHCIEEVKKLIEGRIKLFLVSVNALIKINNFYEADEKINSITLVSNLLGTFRTQYVFEHIEELNKNLDEVVSNVVVKKYAEMDMNEYTLNPPKDIFDKLGRVSDINPRYAQALDAIRRSILTKFRKELDEAKKKQPPNPDNIHIRKFESGVKYLPKDMQETLEADLKHCRYELNKNIENI
;
A
#
# COMPACT_ATOMS: atom_id res chain seq x y z
N ASN A 1 12.48 24.89 -36.72
CA ASN A 1 12.08 25.94 -35.75
C ASN A 1 10.85 26.66 -36.30
N ALA A 2 9.66 26.04 -36.18
CA ALA A 2 8.43 26.51 -36.84
C ALA A 2 7.89 27.82 -36.25
N LYS A 3 8.03 28.02 -34.93
CA LYS A 3 7.67 29.27 -34.25
C LYS A 3 8.38 30.46 -34.87
N LYS A 4 9.71 30.37 -35.03
CA LYS A 4 10.54 31.46 -35.58
C LYS A 4 10.18 31.81 -37.03
N PHE A 5 9.71 30.83 -37.80
CA PHE A 5 9.22 31.04 -39.17
C PHE A 5 7.86 31.75 -39.18
N ILE A 6 6.91 31.29 -38.34
CA ILE A 6 5.56 31.89 -38.25
C ILE A 6 5.60 33.31 -37.68
N SER A 7 6.48 33.58 -36.71
CA SER A 7 6.64 34.90 -36.11
C SER A 7 7.04 36.01 -37.09
N GLN A 8 7.62 35.67 -38.25
CA GLN A 8 7.98 36.65 -39.28
C GLN A 8 6.78 37.16 -40.08
N TYR A 9 5.62 36.49 -39.98
CA TYR A 9 4.40 36.80 -40.71
C TYR A 9 3.26 37.31 -39.82
N LEU A 10 3.54 37.58 -38.54
CA LEU A 10 2.56 38.05 -37.57
C LEU A 10 2.83 39.49 -37.16
N ASP A 11 1.77 40.30 -37.07
CA ASP A 11 1.86 41.69 -36.62
C ASP A 11 2.27 41.81 -35.15
N LYS A 12 2.02 40.76 -34.35
CA LYS A 12 2.31 40.70 -32.91
C LYS A 12 2.80 39.30 -32.50
N PRO A 13 4.06 38.95 -32.79
CA PRO A 13 4.59 37.62 -32.51
C PRO A 13 4.61 37.25 -31.02
N GLU A 14 4.71 38.24 -30.13
CA GLU A 14 4.54 38.09 -28.67
C GLU A 14 3.18 37.51 -28.23
N GLU A 15 2.11 37.66 -29.02
CA GLU A 15 0.80 37.04 -28.70
C GLU A 15 0.87 35.51 -28.74
N ILE A 16 1.78 34.92 -29.53
CA ILE A 16 2.03 33.47 -29.51
C ILE A 16 2.55 33.04 -28.14
N ASP A 17 3.50 33.79 -27.58
CA ASP A 17 4.08 33.45 -26.27
C ASP A 17 3.06 33.58 -25.15
N HIS A 18 2.24 34.63 -25.19
CA HIS A 18 1.12 34.76 -24.27
C HIS A 18 0.14 33.58 -24.37
N CYS A 19 -0.23 33.19 -25.59
CA CYS A 19 -1.10 32.03 -25.83
C CYS A 19 -0.50 30.72 -25.31
N ILE A 20 0.80 30.48 -25.54
CA ILE A 20 1.51 29.30 -25.02
C ILE A 20 1.46 29.27 -23.49
N GLU A 21 1.68 30.40 -22.81
CA GLU A 21 1.64 30.47 -21.35
C GLU A 21 0.22 30.25 -20.80
N GLU A 22 -0.81 30.80 -21.45
CA GLU A 22 -2.20 30.54 -21.06
C GLU A 22 -2.58 29.06 -21.25
N VAL A 23 -2.16 28.43 -22.36
CA VAL A 23 -2.34 26.98 -22.57
C VAL A 23 -1.62 26.17 -21.50
N LYS A 24 -0.38 26.51 -21.15
CA LYS A 24 0.37 25.85 -20.06
C LYS A 24 -0.38 25.94 -18.73
N LYS A 25 -0.90 27.12 -18.37
CA LYS A 25 -1.69 27.31 -17.14
C LYS A 25 -2.97 26.48 -17.14
N LEU A 26 -3.68 26.40 -18.26
CA LEU A 26 -4.88 25.58 -18.40
C LEU A 26 -4.58 24.10 -18.21
N ILE A 27 -3.51 23.62 -18.82
CA ILE A 27 -3.04 22.24 -18.68
C ILE A 27 -2.64 21.95 -17.23
N GLU A 28 -1.85 22.84 -16.61
CA GLU A 28 -1.46 22.72 -15.22
C GLU A 28 -2.68 22.67 -14.28
N GLY A 29 -3.66 23.56 -14.48
CA GLY A 29 -4.90 23.58 -13.70
C GLY A 29 -5.68 22.27 -13.81
N ARG A 30 -5.72 21.64 -14.99
CA ARG A 30 -6.36 20.33 -15.17
C ARG A 30 -5.58 19.23 -14.48
N ILE A 31 -4.26 19.20 -14.63
CA ILE A 31 -3.40 18.19 -13.99
C ILE A 31 -3.51 18.28 -12.47
N LYS A 32 -3.53 19.48 -11.88
CA LYS A 32 -3.76 19.70 -10.43
C LYS A 32 -4.97 18.94 -9.90
N LEU A 33 -6.10 18.99 -10.60
CA LEU A 33 -7.31 18.28 -10.19
C LEU A 33 -7.11 16.75 -10.17
N PHE A 34 -6.39 16.21 -11.16
CA PHE A 34 -6.03 14.79 -11.17
C PHE A 34 -5.08 14.43 -10.03
N LEU A 35 -4.08 15.26 -9.74
CA LEU A 35 -3.14 15.03 -8.64
C LEU A 35 -3.86 14.98 -7.28
N VAL A 36 -4.85 15.86 -7.06
CA VAL A 36 -5.69 15.84 -5.85
C VAL A 36 -6.48 14.54 -5.74
N SER A 37 -7.06 14.08 -6.86
CA SER A 37 -7.79 12.80 -6.91
C SER A 37 -6.89 11.60 -6.59
N VAL A 38 -5.68 11.57 -7.13
CA VAL A 38 -4.70 10.49 -6.82
C VAL A 38 -4.35 10.50 -5.33
N ASN A 39 -4.08 11.66 -4.75
CA ASN A 39 -3.79 11.76 -3.32
C ASN A 39 -4.93 11.23 -2.45
N ALA A 40 -6.19 11.46 -2.84
CA ALA A 40 -7.34 10.90 -2.14
C ALA A 40 -7.38 9.37 -2.23
N LEU A 41 -7.07 8.80 -3.40
CA LEU A 41 -7.02 7.34 -3.62
C LEU A 41 -5.92 6.68 -2.78
N ILE A 42 -4.73 7.29 -2.71
CA ILE A 42 -3.63 6.84 -1.86
C ILE A 42 -4.08 6.80 -0.39
N LYS A 43 -4.73 7.87 0.10
CA LYS A 43 -5.22 7.96 1.50
C LYS A 43 -6.22 6.87 1.88
N ILE A 44 -7.03 6.39 0.93
CA ILE A 44 -8.00 5.30 1.17
C ILE A 44 -7.45 3.91 0.80
N ASN A 45 -6.14 3.82 0.52
CA ASN A 45 -5.44 2.61 0.10
C ASN A 45 -6.00 1.98 -1.19
N ASN A 46 -6.56 2.79 -2.10
CA ASN A 46 -6.95 2.32 -3.43
C ASN A 46 -5.75 2.43 -4.39
N PHE A 47 -4.76 1.57 -4.16
CA PHE A 47 -3.47 1.63 -4.86
C PHE A 47 -3.57 1.30 -6.35
N TYR A 48 -4.46 0.39 -6.71
CA TYR A 48 -4.72 0.04 -8.11
C TYR A 48 -5.13 1.29 -8.93
N GLU A 49 -6.17 1.99 -8.48
CA GLU A 49 -6.66 3.16 -9.21
C GLU A 49 -5.68 4.35 -9.10
N ALA A 50 -4.96 4.47 -7.97
CA ALA A 50 -3.91 5.47 -7.82
C ALA A 50 -2.80 5.30 -8.85
N ASP A 51 -2.26 4.09 -9.00
CA ASP A 51 -1.21 3.77 -9.97
C ASP A 51 -1.68 3.94 -11.42
N GLU A 52 -2.88 3.48 -11.76
CA GLU A 52 -3.44 3.70 -13.10
C GLU A 52 -3.51 5.18 -13.47
N LYS A 53 -3.93 6.02 -12.51
CA LYS A 53 -3.99 7.47 -12.71
C LYS A 53 -2.59 8.11 -12.75
N ILE A 54 -1.66 7.69 -11.90
CA ILE A 54 -0.26 8.17 -11.96
C ILE A 54 0.35 7.85 -13.32
N ASN A 55 0.18 6.62 -13.82
CA ASN A 55 0.65 6.20 -15.13
C ASN A 55 0.01 7.04 -16.25
N SER A 56 -1.29 7.28 -16.18
CA SER A 56 -2.00 8.12 -17.15
C SER A 56 -1.51 9.56 -17.16
N ILE A 57 -1.35 10.18 -15.97
CA ILE A 57 -0.83 11.54 -15.84
C ILE A 57 0.62 11.62 -16.35
N THR A 58 1.43 10.61 -16.06
CA THR A 58 2.82 10.51 -16.52
C THR A 58 2.88 10.42 -18.05
N LEU A 59 2.04 9.59 -18.66
CA LEU A 59 1.95 9.48 -20.12
C LEU A 59 1.56 10.81 -20.76
N VAL A 60 0.48 11.44 -20.28
CA VAL A 60 0.03 12.76 -20.78
C VAL A 60 1.13 13.80 -20.60
N SER A 61 1.76 13.84 -19.42
CA SER A 61 2.87 14.74 -19.09
C SER A 61 4.05 14.58 -20.06
N ASN A 62 4.37 13.34 -20.47
CA ASN A 62 5.41 13.07 -21.45
C ASN A 62 5.00 13.50 -22.86
N LEU A 63 3.75 13.27 -23.26
CA LEU A 63 3.21 13.69 -24.57
C LEU A 63 3.20 15.22 -24.74
N LEU A 64 3.02 15.97 -23.64
CA LEU A 64 3.01 17.42 -23.65
C LEU A 64 4.37 18.05 -23.95
N GLY A 65 5.48 17.33 -23.73
CA GLY A 65 6.83 17.82 -24.02
C GLY A 65 7.10 19.19 -23.42
N THR A 66 7.34 20.20 -24.26
CA THR A 66 7.63 21.59 -23.83
C THR A 66 6.44 22.35 -23.25
N PHE A 67 5.22 21.83 -23.39
CA PHE A 67 4.02 22.38 -22.75
C PHE A 67 3.85 21.90 -21.30
N ARG A 68 4.67 20.94 -20.86
CA ARG A 68 4.73 20.54 -19.45
C ARG A 68 5.41 21.63 -18.63
N THR A 69 4.73 22.13 -17.61
CA THR A 69 5.34 23.06 -16.65
C THR A 69 6.20 22.32 -15.63
N GLN A 70 7.18 23.01 -15.05
CA GLN A 70 8.04 22.46 -13.99
C GLN A 70 7.20 21.98 -12.79
N TYR A 71 6.16 22.74 -12.46
CA TYR A 71 5.19 22.40 -11.43
C TYR A 71 4.60 20.99 -11.63
N VAL A 72 4.13 20.68 -12.85
CA VAL A 72 3.52 19.38 -13.18
C VAL A 72 4.53 18.25 -12.99
N PHE A 73 5.77 18.45 -13.42
CA PHE A 73 6.83 17.45 -13.28
C PHE A 73 7.11 17.14 -11.80
N GLU A 74 7.34 18.17 -10.99
CA GLU A 74 7.66 18.02 -9.56
C GLU A 74 6.54 17.33 -8.78
N HIS A 75 5.27 17.64 -9.08
CA HIS A 75 4.15 17.04 -8.35
C HIS A 75 3.90 15.57 -8.73
N ILE A 76 4.25 15.15 -9.95
CA ILE A 76 4.21 13.72 -10.32
C ILE A 76 5.29 12.95 -9.55
N GLU A 77 6.49 13.52 -9.39
CA GLU A 77 7.53 12.92 -8.56
C GLU A 77 7.12 12.86 -7.09
N GLU A 78 6.51 13.93 -6.57
CA GLU A 78 5.99 13.98 -5.20
C GLU A 78 4.91 12.92 -4.95
N LEU A 79 4.00 12.69 -5.91
CA LEU A 79 3.00 11.62 -5.80
C LEU A 79 3.64 10.24 -5.69
N ASN A 80 4.66 9.96 -6.50
CA ASN A 80 5.36 8.68 -6.43
C ASN A 80 6.06 8.49 -5.08
N LYS A 81 6.71 9.54 -4.56
CA LYS A 81 7.32 9.53 -3.22
C LYS A 81 6.28 9.35 -2.11
N ASN A 82 5.15 10.05 -2.19
CA ASN A 82 4.06 9.93 -1.23
C ASN A 82 3.46 8.52 -1.24
N LEU A 83 3.28 7.93 -2.43
CA LEU A 83 2.84 6.55 -2.56
C LEU A 83 3.82 5.58 -1.90
N ASP A 84 5.13 5.75 -2.13
CA ASP A 84 6.17 4.94 -1.49
C ASP A 84 6.14 5.06 0.04
N GLU A 85 6.00 6.27 0.57
CA GLU A 85 5.89 6.55 2.00
C GLU A 85 4.65 5.90 2.61
N VAL A 86 3.48 6.05 1.98
CA VAL A 86 2.24 5.49 2.49
C VAL A 86 2.29 3.96 2.50
N VAL A 87 2.78 3.34 1.43
CA VAL A 87 2.86 1.87 1.35
C VAL A 87 3.88 1.34 2.34
N SER A 88 5.10 1.87 2.32
CA SER A 88 6.24 1.30 3.05
C SER A 88 6.24 1.65 4.53
N ASN A 89 5.80 2.86 4.90
CA ASN A 89 5.91 3.36 6.27
C ASN A 89 4.57 3.46 6.97
N VAL A 90 3.48 3.80 6.28
CA VAL A 90 2.17 3.94 6.96
C VAL A 90 1.47 2.60 7.05
N VAL A 91 1.30 1.91 5.92
CA VAL A 91 0.54 0.66 5.85
C VAL A 91 1.30 -0.48 6.53
N VAL A 92 2.57 -0.69 6.18
CA VAL A 92 3.37 -1.78 6.80
C VAL A 92 3.47 -1.58 8.31
N LYS A 93 3.77 -0.36 8.78
CA LYS A 93 3.86 -0.06 10.21
C LYS A 93 2.54 -0.29 10.92
N LYS A 94 1.41 0.16 10.34
CA LYS A 94 0.06 -0.07 10.90
C LYS A 94 -0.14 -1.55 11.24
N TYR A 95 0.10 -2.47 10.31
CA TYR A 95 -0.11 -3.90 10.56
C TYR A 95 1.02 -4.54 11.40
N ALA A 96 2.24 -4.01 11.32
CA ALA A 96 3.35 -4.42 12.17
C ALA A 96 3.13 -4.08 13.65
N GLU A 97 2.41 -3.00 13.97
CA GLU A 97 2.14 -2.55 15.34
C GLU A 97 0.76 -2.98 15.87
N MET A 98 -0.22 -3.17 15.00
CA MET A 98 -1.61 -3.55 15.36
C MET A 98 -1.69 -4.82 16.20
N ASP A 99 -2.42 -4.79 17.32
CA ASP A 99 -2.67 -5.97 18.15
C ASP A 99 -3.66 -6.93 17.45
N MET A 100 -3.55 -8.23 17.72
CA MET A 100 -4.42 -9.23 17.09
C MET A 100 -5.91 -9.00 17.37
N ASN A 101 -6.26 -8.40 18.52
CA ASN A 101 -7.66 -8.11 18.84
C ASN A 101 -8.27 -7.05 17.90
N GLU A 102 -7.43 -6.19 17.33
CA GLU A 102 -7.84 -5.13 16.39
C GLU A 102 -8.12 -5.66 14.98
N TYR A 103 -7.75 -6.92 14.67
CA TYR A 103 -8.01 -7.53 13.37
C TYR A 103 -9.51 -7.68 13.07
N THR A 104 -10.35 -7.66 14.10
CA THR A 104 -11.80 -7.62 13.95
C THR A 104 -12.29 -6.34 13.26
N LEU A 105 -11.64 -5.20 13.53
CA LEU A 105 -11.98 -3.88 13.00
C LEU A 105 -11.20 -3.54 11.73
N ASN A 106 -9.95 -4.02 11.65
CA ASN A 106 -9.05 -3.78 10.52
C ASN A 106 -8.45 -5.11 10.03
N PRO A 107 -9.26 -5.98 9.42
CA PRO A 107 -8.81 -7.33 9.09
C PRO A 107 -7.66 -7.30 8.08
N PRO A 108 -6.55 -8.02 8.35
CA PRO A 108 -5.42 -8.07 7.43
C PRO A 108 -5.78 -8.54 6.03
N LYS A 109 -6.74 -9.47 5.88
CA LYS A 109 -7.17 -9.93 4.55
C LYS A 109 -7.50 -8.78 3.57
N ASP A 110 -8.10 -7.69 4.05
CA ASP A 110 -8.52 -6.57 3.21
C ASP A 110 -7.32 -5.82 2.61
N ILE A 111 -6.24 -5.63 3.38
CA ILE A 111 -5.03 -4.99 2.85
C ILE A 111 -4.25 -5.94 1.95
N PHE A 112 -4.27 -7.23 2.25
CA PHE A 112 -3.65 -8.25 1.39
C PHE A 112 -4.33 -8.28 0.03
N ASP A 113 -5.66 -8.23 -0.03
CA ASP A 113 -6.41 -8.16 -1.28
C ASP A 113 -6.07 -6.90 -2.07
N LYS A 114 -6.00 -5.74 -1.40
CA LYS A 114 -5.68 -4.46 -2.05
C LYS A 114 -4.28 -4.42 -2.63
N LEU A 115 -3.28 -4.86 -1.87
CA LEU A 115 -1.88 -4.89 -2.31
C LEU A 115 -1.64 -6.03 -3.31
N GLY A 116 -2.31 -7.17 -3.16
CA GLY A 116 -2.18 -8.33 -4.05
C GLY A 116 -2.65 -8.04 -5.47
N ARG A 117 -3.63 -7.15 -5.65
CA ARG A 117 -4.07 -6.70 -7.00
C ARG A 117 -3.00 -5.94 -7.78
N VAL A 118 -2.01 -5.38 -7.09
CA VAL A 118 -0.98 -4.53 -7.68
C VAL A 118 0.44 -5.08 -7.49
N SER A 119 0.59 -6.22 -6.82
CA SER A 119 1.90 -6.82 -6.51
C SER A 119 2.69 -7.19 -7.76
N ASP A 120 2.00 -7.57 -8.83
CA ASP A 120 2.63 -7.96 -10.09
C ASP A 120 2.99 -6.75 -10.96
N ILE A 121 2.42 -5.58 -10.66
CA ILE A 121 2.64 -4.34 -11.40
C ILE A 121 3.87 -3.62 -10.84
N ASN A 122 3.99 -3.53 -9.52
CA ASN A 122 5.07 -2.80 -8.86
C ASN A 122 5.64 -3.60 -7.68
N PRO A 123 6.96 -3.92 -7.70
CA PRO A 123 7.61 -4.70 -6.64
C PRO A 123 7.44 -4.15 -5.22
N ARG A 124 7.21 -2.83 -5.08
CA ARG A 124 6.97 -2.19 -3.76
C ARG A 124 5.82 -2.84 -2.99
N TYR A 125 4.75 -3.24 -3.69
CA TYR A 125 3.58 -3.83 -3.05
C TYR A 125 3.83 -5.27 -2.63
N ALA A 126 4.55 -6.04 -3.44
CA ALA A 126 5.00 -7.38 -3.07
C ALA A 126 5.90 -7.33 -1.82
N GLN A 127 6.83 -6.38 -1.77
CA GLN A 127 7.69 -6.16 -0.60
C GLN A 127 6.89 -5.76 0.65
N ALA A 128 5.89 -4.88 0.50
CA ALA A 128 5.00 -4.49 1.59
C ALA A 128 4.17 -5.68 2.10
N LEU A 129 3.60 -6.49 1.21
CA LEU A 129 2.89 -7.72 1.55
C LEU A 129 3.76 -8.67 2.36
N ASP A 130 5.00 -8.90 1.92
CA ASP A 130 5.93 -9.79 2.62
C ASP A 130 6.37 -9.24 3.98
N ALA A 131 6.53 -7.93 4.11
CA ALA A 131 6.80 -7.30 5.39
C ALA A 131 5.63 -7.50 6.36
N ILE A 132 4.40 -7.20 5.92
CA ILE A 132 3.18 -7.37 6.73
C ILE A 132 3.01 -8.85 7.11
N ARG A 133 3.13 -9.77 6.16
CA ARG A 133 3.01 -11.22 6.37
C ARG A 133 3.99 -11.69 7.45
N ARG A 134 5.27 -11.31 7.35
CA ARG A 134 6.28 -11.68 8.34
C ARG A 134 5.95 -11.13 9.73
N SER A 135 5.54 -9.87 9.83
CA SER A 135 5.17 -9.27 11.12
C SER A 135 4.00 -9.99 11.77
N ILE A 136 2.95 -10.30 10.99
CA ILE A 136 1.78 -11.02 11.49
C ILE A 136 2.15 -12.44 11.93
N LEU A 137 2.82 -13.23 11.07
CA LEU A 137 3.23 -14.60 11.42
C LEU A 137 4.08 -14.64 12.70
N THR A 138 5.00 -13.70 12.85
CA THR A 138 5.85 -13.59 14.04
C THR A 138 5.01 -13.37 15.30
N LYS A 139 3.98 -12.51 15.24
CA LYS A 139 3.07 -12.29 16.38
C LYS A 139 2.32 -13.56 16.76
N PHE A 140 1.74 -14.27 15.79
CA PHE A 140 1.01 -15.51 16.06
C PHE A 140 1.90 -16.58 16.68
N ARG A 141 3.10 -16.78 16.13
CA ARG A 141 4.07 -17.73 16.70
C ARG A 141 4.50 -17.36 18.11
N LYS A 142 4.66 -16.07 18.40
CA LYS A 142 4.95 -15.59 19.75
C LYS A 142 3.82 -15.95 20.74
N GLU A 143 2.55 -15.80 20.36
CA GLU A 143 1.44 -16.23 21.23
C GLU A 143 1.47 -17.76 21.47
N LEU A 144 1.83 -18.56 20.46
CA LEU A 144 2.02 -20.00 20.67
C LEU A 144 3.19 -20.30 21.63
N ASP A 145 4.30 -19.59 21.51
CA ASP A 145 5.44 -19.75 22.42
C ASP A 145 5.09 -19.35 23.86
N GLU A 146 4.33 -18.26 24.04
CA GLU A 146 3.84 -17.85 25.36
C GLU A 146 2.83 -18.85 25.94
N ALA A 147 1.98 -19.45 25.10
CA ALA A 147 1.09 -20.53 25.52
C ALA A 147 1.86 -21.73 26.11
N LYS A 148 2.97 -22.13 25.46
CA LYS A 148 3.81 -23.25 25.91
C LYS A 148 4.53 -23.01 27.24
N LYS A 149 4.81 -21.74 27.57
CA LYS A 149 5.49 -21.36 28.82
C LYS A 149 4.58 -21.38 30.05
N LYS A 150 3.25 -21.45 29.89
CA LYS A 150 2.30 -21.44 31.00
C LYS A 150 2.38 -22.75 31.80
N GLN A 151 2.44 -22.62 33.12
CA GLN A 151 2.45 -23.73 34.08
C GLN A 151 1.29 -23.55 35.08
N PRO A 152 0.46 -24.58 35.33
CA PRO A 152 0.47 -25.88 34.63
C PRO A 152 0.11 -25.72 33.14
N PRO A 153 0.51 -26.68 32.28
CA PRO A 153 0.15 -26.62 30.87
C PRO A 153 -1.37 -26.58 30.71
N ASN A 154 -1.86 -25.66 29.88
CA ASN A 154 -3.29 -25.48 29.65
C ASN A 154 -3.54 -25.22 28.15
N PRO A 155 -4.17 -26.16 27.41
CA PRO A 155 -4.43 -26.03 25.97
C PRO A 155 -5.47 -24.95 25.64
N ASP A 156 -6.21 -24.46 26.62
CA ASP A 156 -7.28 -23.45 26.48
C ASP A 156 -6.93 -22.12 27.14
N ASN A 157 -5.63 -21.84 27.30
CA ASN A 157 -5.16 -20.60 27.89
C ASN A 157 -5.42 -19.37 27.00
N ILE A 158 -5.24 -18.17 27.57
CA ILE A 158 -5.58 -16.91 26.91
C ILE A 158 -4.82 -16.66 25.60
N HIS A 159 -3.58 -17.14 25.47
CA HIS A 159 -2.78 -16.98 24.25
C HIS A 159 -3.34 -17.83 23.10
N ILE A 160 -3.79 -19.07 23.40
CA ILE A 160 -4.47 -19.92 22.43
C ILE A 160 -5.79 -19.29 21.96
N ARG A 161 -6.59 -18.75 22.89
CA ARG A 161 -7.85 -18.07 22.52
C ARG A 161 -7.61 -16.83 21.67
N LYS A 162 -6.59 -16.03 22.00
CA LYS A 162 -6.20 -14.85 21.21
C LYS A 162 -5.77 -15.26 19.80
N PHE A 163 -4.98 -16.33 19.69
CA PHE A 163 -4.60 -16.93 18.41
C PHE A 163 -5.83 -17.35 17.59
N GLU A 164 -6.72 -18.17 18.15
CA GLU A 164 -7.92 -18.68 17.45
C GLU A 164 -8.89 -17.56 17.03
N SER A 165 -8.96 -16.49 17.81
CA SER A 165 -9.74 -15.31 17.47
C SER A 165 -9.13 -14.56 16.29
N GLY A 166 -7.82 -14.28 16.36
CA GLY A 166 -7.11 -13.49 15.35
C GLY A 166 -7.00 -14.17 14.00
N VAL A 167 -6.77 -15.49 13.97
CA VAL A 167 -6.45 -16.23 12.73
C VAL A 167 -7.55 -16.12 11.67
N LYS A 168 -8.82 -16.06 12.10
CA LYS A 168 -10.01 -15.98 11.23
C LYS A 168 -10.07 -14.74 10.35
N TYR A 169 -9.28 -13.71 10.66
CA TYR A 169 -9.25 -12.44 9.93
C TYR A 169 -8.07 -12.33 8.94
N LEU A 170 -7.26 -13.38 8.83
CA LEU A 170 -6.09 -13.43 7.96
C LEU A 170 -6.43 -13.92 6.54
N PRO A 171 -5.53 -13.73 5.56
CA PRO A 171 -5.54 -14.45 4.29
C PRO A 171 -5.53 -15.98 4.46
N LYS A 172 -6.16 -16.70 3.54
CA LYS A 172 -6.37 -18.17 3.63
C LYS A 172 -5.06 -18.95 3.71
N ASP A 173 -4.06 -18.59 2.92
CA ASP A 173 -2.72 -19.20 2.93
C ASP A 173 -2.05 -19.10 4.32
N MET A 174 -2.24 -17.96 4.98
CA MET A 174 -1.72 -17.74 6.33
C MET A 174 -2.52 -18.49 7.39
N GLN A 175 -3.85 -18.59 7.23
CA GLN A 175 -4.71 -19.37 8.13
C GLN A 175 -4.26 -20.83 8.15
N GLU A 176 -4.14 -21.46 6.98
CA GLU A 176 -3.76 -22.86 6.86
C GLU A 176 -2.41 -23.15 7.53
N THR A 177 -1.42 -22.27 7.30
CA THR A 177 -0.09 -22.38 7.90
C THR A 177 -0.16 -22.28 9.43
N LEU A 178 -0.90 -21.31 9.96
CA LEU A 178 -1.00 -21.05 11.39
C LEU A 178 -1.86 -22.09 12.12
N GLU A 179 -2.90 -22.62 11.48
CA GLU A 179 -3.71 -23.70 12.05
C GLU A 179 -2.90 -24.99 12.21
N ALA A 180 -1.97 -25.27 11.28
CA ALA A 180 -1.02 -26.37 11.43
C ALA A 180 -0.08 -26.14 12.63
N ASP A 181 0.47 -24.93 12.78
CA ASP A 181 1.31 -24.53 13.92
C ASP A 181 0.54 -24.69 15.26
N LEU A 182 -0.73 -24.26 15.30
CA LEU A 182 -1.60 -24.40 16.47
C LEU A 182 -1.88 -25.86 16.83
N LYS A 183 -2.17 -26.70 15.83
CA LYS A 183 -2.42 -28.14 16.04
C LYS A 183 -1.20 -28.82 16.66
N HIS A 184 -0.01 -28.50 16.18
CA HIS A 184 1.24 -28.99 16.76
C HIS A 184 1.43 -28.52 18.20
N CYS A 185 1.19 -27.23 18.46
CA CYS A 185 1.29 -26.65 19.80
C CYS A 185 0.34 -27.35 20.81
N ARG A 186 -0.92 -27.60 20.42
CA ARG A 186 -1.88 -28.32 21.27
C ARG A 186 -1.45 -29.75 21.57
N TYR A 187 -0.90 -30.46 20.59
CA TYR A 187 -0.37 -31.81 20.80
C TYR A 187 0.74 -31.82 21.85
N GLU A 188 1.69 -30.88 21.78
CA GLU A 188 2.77 -30.76 22.77
C GLU A 188 2.24 -30.43 24.18
N LEU A 189 1.29 -29.50 24.28
CA LEU A 189 0.67 -29.14 25.56
C LEU A 189 -0.05 -30.32 26.21
N ASN A 190 -0.86 -31.07 25.45
CA ASN A 190 -1.57 -32.24 25.95
C ASN A 190 -0.63 -33.35 26.39
N LYS A 191 0.42 -33.62 25.61
CA LYS A 191 1.47 -34.58 26.00
C LYS A 191 2.13 -34.17 27.33
N ASN A 192 2.35 -32.88 27.56
CA ASN A 192 2.94 -32.41 28.82
C ASN A 192 1.98 -32.58 30.01
N ILE A 193 0.66 -32.52 29.79
CA ILE A 193 -0.34 -32.79 30.83
C ILE A 193 -0.37 -34.29 31.20
N GLU A 194 -0.31 -35.17 30.20
CA GLU A 194 -0.29 -36.63 30.42
C GLU A 194 0.95 -37.12 31.19
N ASN A 195 2.03 -36.32 31.22
CA ASN A 195 3.28 -36.64 31.93
C ASN A 195 3.39 -35.98 33.32
N ILE A 196 2.34 -35.29 33.80
CA ILE A 196 2.24 -34.68 35.15
C ILE A 196 1.34 -35.55 36.02
#